data_AF-W2QYP6-F1
#
_entry.id   AF-W2QYP6-F1
#
_cell.length_a   1.000
_cell.length_b   1.000
_cell.length_c   1.000
_cell.angle_alpha   90.00
_cell.angle_beta   90.00
_cell.angle_gamma   90.00
#
_symmetry.space_group_name_H-M   'P 1'
#
loop_
_entity.id
_entity.type
_entity.pdbx_description
1 polymer ?
#
loop_
_entity_poly.entity_id
_entity_poly.type
_entity_poly.pdbx_seq_one_letter_code
_entity_poly.pdbx_strand_id
1 'polypeptide(L)'
;MPHPQWEPGVFSFMRSMPGGSEQEPHQDYQESDLPGTKLRIYVGCFTARDDSKARVVEIPVGFCVLFKGDLIHNGMPYTTTNYRLHCYLSYAGMKWTPDIVQDALPQHGECQYCGEKVEKGQALRKHRFYCEKNPKGVENRLKRKREYKKGEYKCEVCDKMFKHQSSLRVHKMRELSA
;
A
#
# COMPACT_ATOMS: atom_id res chain seq x y z
N MET A 1 31.47 -4.56 -8.62
CA MET A 1 31.48 -4.26 -10.07
C MET A 1 30.59 -5.30 -10.75
N PRO A 2 29.53 -4.90 -11.49
CA PRO A 2 28.71 -5.85 -12.23
C PRO A 2 29.54 -6.60 -13.29
N HIS A 3 29.10 -7.80 -13.67
CA HIS A 3 29.77 -8.62 -14.69
C HIS A 3 29.87 -7.86 -16.03
N PRO A 4 30.93 -8.01 -16.84
CA PRO A 4 31.17 -7.23 -18.07
C PRO A 4 30.07 -7.27 -19.14
N GLN A 5 29.15 -8.23 -19.05
CA GLN A 5 28.01 -8.38 -19.96
C GLN A 5 26.80 -7.52 -19.57
N TRP A 6 26.87 -6.80 -18.45
CA TRP A 6 25.89 -5.79 -18.08
C TRP A 6 26.31 -4.44 -18.65
N GLU A 7 25.44 -3.89 -19.47
CA GLU A 7 25.66 -2.61 -20.14
C GLU A 7 24.67 -1.58 -19.54
N PRO A 8 25.16 -0.43 -19.03
CA PRO A 8 24.29 0.68 -18.68
C PRO A 8 23.58 1.18 -19.93
N GLY A 9 22.25 1.15 -19.91
CA GLY A 9 21.44 1.56 -21.06
C GLY A 9 21.09 3.04 -21.00
N VAL A 10 20.16 3.39 -20.11
CA VAL A 10 19.59 4.74 -20.01
C VAL A 10 19.87 5.29 -18.62
N PHE A 11 20.32 6.55 -18.56
CA PHE A 11 20.49 7.32 -17.34
C PHE A 11 19.41 8.39 -17.27
N SER A 12 18.65 8.40 -16.17
CA SER A 12 17.65 9.41 -15.88
C SER A 12 18.05 10.16 -14.61
N PHE A 13 18.17 11.48 -14.72
CA PHE A 13 18.40 12.35 -13.58
C PHE A 13 17.06 12.81 -13.01
N MET A 14 16.81 12.52 -11.73
CA MET A 14 15.55 12.84 -11.07
C MET A 14 15.79 13.86 -9.95
N ARG A 15 15.05 14.97 -9.98
CA ARG A 15 14.98 15.96 -8.91
C ARG A 15 13.59 15.90 -8.28
N SER A 16 13.50 15.67 -6.97
CA SER A 16 12.22 15.67 -6.23
C SER A 16 12.16 16.85 -5.28
N MET A 17 11.13 17.69 -5.41
CA MET A 17 10.88 18.82 -4.50
C MET A 17 9.92 18.41 -3.37
N PRO A 18 9.98 19.07 -2.19
CA PRO A 18 9.02 18.85 -1.12
C PRO A 18 7.58 19.13 -1.60
N GLY A 19 6.67 18.17 -1.46
CA GLY A 19 5.24 18.35 -1.71
C GLY A 19 4.76 18.46 -3.17
N GLY A 20 5.58 18.14 -4.18
CA GLY A 20 5.20 18.28 -5.61
C GLY A 20 4.48 17.09 -6.26
N SER A 21 3.67 17.37 -7.28
CA SER A 21 3.21 16.44 -8.33
C SER A 21 4.15 16.47 -9.56
N GLU A 22 4.19 15.39 -10.35
CA GLU A 22 5.17 15.07 -11.43
C GLU A 22 5.34 16.16 -12.53
N GLN A 23 6.59 16.56 -12.87
CA GLN A 23 6.94 17.48 -13.99
C GLN A 23 8.40 17.35 -14.56
N GLU A 24 8.58 17.88 -15.80
CA GLU A 24 9.69 17.83 -16.81
C GLU A 24 11.03 18.60 -16.51
N PRO A 25 12.17 18.33 -17.22
CA PRO A 25 13.55 18.51 -16.74
C PRO A 25 14.26 19.87 -17.01
N HIS A 26 15.17 20.28 -16.10
CA HIS A 26 16.16 21.38 -16.25
C HIS A 26 17.38 21.23 -15.27
N GLN A 27 18.55 21.82 -15.60
CA GLN A 27 19.80 21.95 -14.78
C GLN A 27 19.88 23.35 -14.10
N ASP A 28 20.63 23.69 -13.05
CA ASP A 28 21.98 23.33 -12.55
C ASP A 28 22.07 23.22 -11.00
N TYR A 29 23.20 22.68 -10.52
CA TYR A 29 23.59 22.33 -9.13
C TYR A 29 23.53 23.46 -8.07
N GLN A 30 23.35 23.07 -6.79
CA GLN A 30 24.18 23.48 -5.64
C GLN A 30 24.08 22.50 -4.45
N GLU A 31 25.20 22.40 -3.72
CA GLU A 31 25.59 21.42 -2.69
C GLU A 31 24.78 21.55 -1.38
N SER A 32 24.03 20.51 -1.02
CA SER A 32 23.82 20.14 0.39
C SER A 32 23.44 18.67 0.44
N ASP A 33 24.28 17.86 1.10
CA ASP A 33 24.00 16.45 1.35
C ASP A 33 22.76 16.34 2.23
N LEU A 34 21.70 15.75 1.68
CA LEU A 34 20.41 15.60 2.35
C LEU A 34 20.18 14.13 2.71
N PRO A 35 19.75 13.84 3.95
CA PRO A 35 19.49 12.47 4.37
C PRO A 35 18.23 11.91 3.71
N GLY A 36 18.28 10.60 3.43
CA GLY A 36 17.08 9.76 3.45
C GLY A 36 16.33 9.60 2.14
N THR A 37 17.03 9.24 1.05
CA THR A 37 16.33 8.62 -0.09
C THR A 37 15.62 7.36 0.40
N LYS A 38 14.30 7.31 0.28
CA LYS A 38 13.50 6.16 0.74
C LYS A 38 12.75 5.56 -0.44
N LEU A 39 12.97 4.28 -0.67
CA LEU A 39 12.29 3.50 -1.68
C LEU A 39 11.38 2.50 -0.99
N ARG A 40 10.08 2.54 -1.29
CA ARG A 40 9.20 1.44 -0.90
C ARG A 40 9.30 0.35 -1.96
N ILE A 41 9.65 -0.85 -1.54
CA ILE A 41 9.64 -2.06 -2.36
C ILE A 41 8.58 -3.03 -1.83
N TYR A 42 8.05 -3.88 -2.69
CA TYR A 42 7.15 -4.96 -2.31
C TYR A 42 7.88 -6.28 -2.52
N VAL A 43 8.39 -6.86 -1.43
CA VAL A 43 9.34 -7.98 -1.49
C VAL A 43 8.73 -9.18 -2.22
N GLY A 44 9.36 -9.60 -3.32
CA GLY A 44 8.89 -10.72 -4.14
C GLY A 44 7.62 -10.44 -4.95
N CYS A 45 7.23 -9.18 -5.11
CA CYS A 45 6.09 -8.78 -5.93
C CYS A 45 6.58 -8.28 -7.30
N PHE A 46 6.43 -9.12 -8.32
CA PHE A 46 6.87 -8.84 -9.70
C PHE A 46 5.72 -8.63 -10.70
N THR A 47 4.50 -9.00 -10.31
CA THR A 47 3.32 -8.98 -11.19
C THR A 47 2.12 -8.31 -10.55
N ALA A 48 1.96 -8.42 -9.23
CA ALA A 48 0.86 -7.79 -8.51
C ALA A 48 1.30 -7.32 -7.13
N ARG A 49 0.75 -6.18 -6.71
CA ARG A 49 1.05 -5.54 -5.44
C ARG A 49 0.44 -6.30 -4.26
N ASP A 50 1.21 -6.43 -3.18
CA ASP A 50 0.79 -7.01 -1.90
C ASP A 50 1.33 -6.14 -0.76
N ASP A 51 0.46 -5.33 -0.15
CA ASP A 51 0.83 -4.36 0.88
C ASP A 51 1.45 -4.99 2.13
N SER A 52 1.17 -6.27 2.42
CA SER A 52 1.78 -6.97 3.56
C SER A 52 3.30 -7.17 3.38
N LYS A 53 3.76 -7.13 2.13
CA LYS A 53 5.16 -7.29 1.73
C LYS A 53 5.88 -5.96 1.50
N ALA A 54 5.23 -4.85 1.78
CA ALA A 54 5.84 -3.53 1.68
C ALA A 54 7.00 -3.39 2.68
N ARG A 55 8.15 -2.93 2.18
CA ARG A 55 9.33 -2.57 2.98
C ARG A 55 9.86 -1.24 2.48
N VAL A 56 10.31 -0.40 3.40
CA VAL A 56 10.96 0.87 3.06
C VAL A 56 12.46 0.68 3.21
N VAL A 57 13.19 0.91 2.13
CA VAL A 57 14.65 0.89 2.08
C VAL A 57 15.14 2.32 2.15
N GLU A 58 15.97 2.62 3.13
CA GLU A 58 16.71 3.88 3.20
C GLU A 58 18.02 3.73 2.44
N ILE A 59 18.29 4.67 1.55
CA ILE A 59 19.45 4.68 0.66
C ILE A 59 20.26 5.94 1.04
N PRO A 60 21.33 5.79 1.84
CA PRO A 60 22.19 6.91 2.22
C PRO A 60 22.90 7.52 1.01
N VAL A 61 23.39 8.74 1.16
CA VAL A 61 24.22 9.41 0.14
C VAL A 61 25.45 8.56 -0.18
N GLY A 62 25.77 8.42 -1.47
CA GLY A 62 26.87 7.60 -1.96
C GLY A 62 26.54 6.11 -2.14
N PHE A 63 25.35 5.66 -1.74
CA PHE A 63 24.89 4.29 -1.96
C PHE A 63 23.91 4.20 -3.13
N CYS A 64 23.91 3.06 -3.82
CA CYS A 64 22.90 2.72 -4.80
C CYS A 64 22.18 1.43 -4.40
N VAL A 65 20.95 1.27 -4.91
CA VAL A 65 20.21 0.03 -4.82
C VAL A 65 20.09 -0.56 -6.23
N LEU A 66 20.36 -1.85 -6.35
CA LEU A 66 20.11 -2.61 -7.58
C LEU A 66 18.97 -3.59 -7.31
N PHE A 67 17.96 -3.56 -8.15
CA PHE A 67 16.83 -4.48 -8.08
C PHE A 67 16.33 -4.82 -9.48
N LYS A 68 15.57 -5.92 -9.58
CA LYS A 68 15.03 -6.42 -10.85
C LYS A 68 14.02 -5.42 -11.43
N GLY A 69 14.08 -5.16 -12.74
CA GLY A 69 13.27 -4.10 -13.38
C GLY A 69 11.74 -4.23 -13.26
N ASP A 70 11.22 -5.42 -12.97
CA ASP A 70 9.79 -5.68 -12.73
C ASP A 70 9.42 -5.76 -11.23
N LEU A 71 10.38 -5.51 -10.32
CA LEU A 71 10.06 -5.42 -8.91
C LEU A 71 9.17 -4.20 -8.68
N ILE A 72 7.98 -4.43 -8.13
CA ILE A 72 7.05 -3.36 -7.80
C ILE A 72 7.67 -2.50 -6.69
N HIS A 73 7.78 -1.20 -6.95
CA HIS A 73 8.36 -0.23 -6.03
C HIS A 73 7.75 1.16 -6.27
N ASN A 74 7.91 2.07 -5.31
CA ASN A 74 7.54 3.47 -5.45
C ASN A 74 8.45 4.36 -4.59
N GLY A 75 8.63 5.61 -5.04
CA GLY A 75 9.28 6.63 -4.21
C GLY A 75 8.45 6.93 -2.96
N MET A 76 9.12 7.15 -1.82
CA MET A 76 8.48 7.70 -0.63
C MET A 76 8.51 9.23 -0.67
N PRO A 77 7.60 9.93 0.02
CA PRO A 77 7.61 11.39 0.08
C PRO A 77 8.87 11.93 0.77
N TYR A 78 9.31 13.11 0.35
CA TYR A 78 10.47 13.83 0.88
C TYR A 78 10.05 15.17 1.50
N THR A 79 10.71 15.56 2.58
CA THR A 79 10.56 16.88 3.20
C THR A 79 11.60 17.89 2.69
N THR A 80 12.62 17.41 1.98
CA THR A 80 13.72 18.20 1.42
C THR A 80 13.95 17.83 -0.04
N THR A 81 14.62 18.70 -0.78
CA THR A 81 14.97 18.45 -2.19
C THR A 81 15.88 17.23 -2.30
N ASN A 82 15.58 16.28 -3.18
CA ASN A 82 16.38 15.06 -3.30
C ASN A 82 16.80 14.85 -4.76
N TYR A 83 18.10 14.69 -4.99
CA TYR A 83 18.70 14.43 -6.30
C TYR A 83 19.06 12.96 -6.40
N ARG A 84 18.60 12.29 -7.47
CA ARG A 84 18.90 10.86 -7.70
C ARG A 84 19.25 10.61 -9.14
N LEU A 85 20.16 9.65 -9.31
CA LEU A 85 20.46 9.05 -10.60
C LEU A 85 19.78 7.68 -10.64
N HIS A 86 18.92 7.48 -11.64
CA HIS A 86 18.31 6.18 -11.94
C HIS A 86 18.90 5.68 -13.25
N CYS A 87 19.32 4.42 -13.28
CA CYS A 87 19.92 3.80 -14.45
C CYS A 87 19.30 2.43 -14.67
N TYR A 88 18.98 2.13 -15.93
CA TYR A 88 18.61 0.79 -16.34
C TYR A 88 19.87 0.02 -16.75
N LEU A 89 20.09 -1.12 -16.10
CA LEU A 89 21.11 -2.08 -16.48
C LEU A 89 20.46 -3.16 -17.34
N SER A 90 20.97 -3.37 -18.55
CA SER A 90 20.52 -4.41 -19.45
C SER A 90 21.63 -5.43 -19.68
N TYR A 91 21.25 -6.68 -19.90
CA TYR A 91 22.19 -7.71 -20.29
C TYR A 91 22.38 -7.68 -21.81
N ALA A 92 23.62 -7.81 -22.28
CA ALA A 92 23.98 -7.75 -23.70
C ALA A 92 23.08 -8.66 -24.56
N GLY A 93 22.44 -8.07 -25.58
CA GLY A 93 21.51 -8.76 -26.49
C GLY A 93 20.04 -8.80 -26.05
N MET A 94 19.70 -8.33 -24.85
CA MET A 94 18.31 -8.20 -24.41
C MET A 94 17.62 -7.01 -25.08
N LYS A 95 16.58 -7.26 -25.86
CA LYS A 95 15.71 -6.20 -26.40
C LYS A 95 14.67 -5.84 -25.35
N TRP A 96 14.80 -4.65 -24.76
CA TRP A 96 13.83 -4.08 -23.84
C TRP A 96 13.45 -2.67 -24.28
N THR A 97 12.19 -2.29 -24.07
CA THR A 97 11.65 -0.96 -24.37
C THR A 97 11.47 -0.17 -23.07
N PRO A 98 12.08 1.02 -22.94
CA PRO A 98 11.91 1.88 -21.77
C PRO A 98 10.46 2.27 -21.49
N ASP A 99 10.18 2.56 -20.21
CA ASP A 99 8.98 3.26 -19.73
C ASP A 99 7.62 2.59 -20.00
N ILE A 100 7.57 1.27 -20.18
CA ILE A 100 6.32 0.51 -20.04
C ILE A 100 6.03 0.35 -18.54
N VAL A 101 5.54 1.42 -17.92
CA VAL A 101 5.02 1.37 -16.55
C VAL A 101 3.70 0.60 -16.58
N GLN A 102 3.68 -0.63 -16.09
CA GLN A 102 2.44 -1.34 -15.84
C GLN A 102 1.92 -0.95 -14.45
N ASP A 103 0.68 -0.46 -14.39
CA ASP A 103 0.01 -0.22 -13.12
C ASP A 103 0.02 -1.50 -12.27
N ALA A 104 0.75 -1.46 -11.17
CA ALA A 104 0.83 -2.55 -10.20
C ALA A 104 -0.41 -2.54 -9.29
N LEU A 105 -1.59 -2.72 -9.89
CA LEU A 105 -2.85 -2.75 -9.15
C LEU A 105 -2.84 -3.87 -8.09
N PRO A 106 -3.53 -3.68 -6.95
CA PRO A 106 -3.73 -4.74 -5.98
C PRO A 106 -4.34 -5.97 -6.64
N GLN A 107 -4.03 -7.16 -6.12
CA GLN A 107 -4.68 -8.38 -6.60
C GLN A 107 -6.20 -8.29 -6.37
N HIS A 108 -6.98 -8.52 -7.41
CA HIS A 108 -8.44 -8.61 -7.31
C HIS A 108 -8.86 -10.07 -7.16
N GLY A 109 -9.93 -10.31 -6.41
CA GLY A 109 -10.57 -11.61 -6.30
C GLY A 109 -12.06 -11.48 -6.54
N GLU A 110 -12.64 -12.54 -7.08
CA GLU A 110 -14.05 -12.56 -7.45
C GLU A 110 -14.91 -13.04 -6.27
N CYS A 111 -16.06 -12.39 -6.07
CA CYS A 111 -17.05 -12.87 -5.13
C CYS A 111 -17.81 -14.08 -5.70
N GLN A 112 -17.75 -15.22 -5.00
CA GLN A 112 -18.45 -16.45 -5.37
C GLN A 112 -19.99 -16.34 -5.44
N TYR A 113 -20.56 -15.27 -4.89
CA TYR A 113 -22.01 -15.07 -4.84
C TYR A 113 -22.52 -14.07 -5.89
N CYS A 114 -21.78 -12.98 -6.15
CA CYS A 114 -22.22 -11.94 -7.08
C CYS A 114 -21.34 -11.70 -8.29
N GLY A 115 -20.16 -12.33 -8.37
CA GLY A 115 -19.21 -12.15 -9.48
C GLY A 115 -18.45 -10.83 -9.47
N GLU A 116 -18.70 -9.95 -8.48
CA GLU A 116 -17.99 -8.67 -8.38
C GLU A 116 -16.51 -8.90 -8.10
N LYS A 117 -15.64 -8.24 -8.88
CA LYS A 117 -14.20 -8.22 -8.65
C LYS A 117 -13.87 -7.16 -7.62
N VAL A 118 -13.38 -7.61 -6.47
CA VAL A 118 -13.03 -6.75 -5.34
C VAL A 118 -11.58 -7.00 -4.98
N GLU A 119 -10.88 -6.02 -4.40
CA GLU A 119 -9.53 -6.24 -3.88
C GLU A 119 -9.48 -7.46 -2.95
N LYS A 120 -8.47 -8.33 -3.14
CA LYS A 120 -8.28 -9.55 -2.33
C LYS A 120 -8.05 -9.22 -0.86
N GLY A 121 -8.21 -10.22 -0.01
CA GLY A 121 -7.94 -10.11 1.43
C GLY A 121 -9.17 -9.65 2.23
N GLN A 122 -8.98 -8.69 3.12
CA GLN A 122 -10.04 -8.29 4.08
C GLN A 122 -11.25 -7.67 3.36
N ALA A 123 -11.04 -6.92 2.29
CA ALA A 123 -12.09 -6.31 1.49
C ALA A 123 -13.00 -7.38 0.88
N LEU A 124 -12.44 -8.33 0.12
CA LEU A 124 -13.18 -9.45 -0.43
C LEU A 124 -13.86 -10.31 0.65
N ARG A 125 -13.22 -10.56 1.79
CA ARG A 125 -13.82 -11.33 2.89
C ARG A 125 -15.05 -10.63 3.47
N LYS A 126 -14.95 -9.32 3.75
CA LYS A 126 -16.07 -8.50 4.23
C LYS A 126 -17.18 -8.44 3.19
N HIS A 127 -16.83 -8.24 1.92
CA HIS A 127 -17.79 -8.26 0.82
C HIS A 127 -18.56 -9.59 0.80
N ARG A 128 -17.86 -10.75 0.77
CA ARG A 128 -18.51 -12.08 0.77
C ARG A 128 -19.41 -12.28 1.99
N PHE A 129 -18.99 -11.84 3.17
CA PHE A 129 -19.73 -12.03 4.42
C PHE A 129 -21.05 -11.23 4.47
N TYR A 130 -21.09 -10.04 3.85
CA TYR A 130 -22.27 -9.17 3.80
C TYR A 130 -22.91 -9.08 2.40
N CYS A 131 -22.48 -9.91 1.45
CA CYS A 131 -22.94 -9.87 0.06
C CYS A 131 -24.45 -10.08 -0.02
N GLU A 132 -25.13 -9.34 -0.87
CA GLU A 132 -26.59 -9.45 -1.02
C GLU A 132 -27.01 -10.80 -1.61
N LYS A 133 -26.19 -11.34 -2.52
CA LYS A 133 -26.41 -12.67 -3.11
C LYS A 133 -25.91 -13.82 -2.23
N ASN A 134 -25.33 -13.53 -1.05
CA ASN A 134 -25.00 -14.56 -0.07
C ASN A 134 -26.26 -14.88 0.77
N PRO A 135 -26.71 -16.14 0.86
CA PRO A 135 -27.86 -16.54 1.67
C PRO A 135 -27.82 -16.05 3.11
N LYS A 136 -26.63 -16.00 3.73
CA LYS A 136 -26.45 -15.48 5.11
C LYS A 136 -26.07 -14.00 5.14
N GLY A 137 -25.76 -13.40 3.99
CA GLY A 137 -25.26 -12.03 3.91
C GLY A 137 -26.31 -10.98 4.28
N VAL A 138 -27.57 -11.22 3.91
CA VAL A 138 -28.70 -10.35 4.28
C VAL A 138 -28.90 -10.33 5.80
N GLU A 139 -28.94 -11.51 6.43
CA GLU A 139 -29.07 -11.63 7.89
C GLU A 139 -27.90 -10.97 8.63
N ASN A 140 -26.66 -11.24 8.18
CA ASN A 140 -25.45 -10.64 8.74
C ASN A 140 -25.48 -9.11 8.67
N ARG A 141 -25.99 -8.54 7.55
CA ARG A 141 -26.11 -7.10 7.36
C ARG A 141 -27.17 -6.50 8.28
N LEU A 142 -28.31 -7.17 8.46
CA LEU A 142 -29.36 -6.74 9.40
C LEU A 142 -28.85 -6.78 10.85
N LYS A 143 -28.14 -7.84 11.24
CA LYS A 143 -27.50 -7.94 12.56
C LYS A 143 -26.49 -6.79 12.77
N ARG A 144 -25.62 -6.53 11.81
CA ARG A 144 -24.66 -5.41 11.86
C ARG A 144 -25.37 -4.06 12.01
N LYS A 145 -26.44 -3.81 11.24
CA LYS A 145 -27.24 -2.58 11.34
C LYS A 145 -27.84 -2.40 12.74
N ARG A 146 -28.31 -3.47 13.38
CA ARG A 146 -28.81 -3.42 14.77
C ARG A 146 -27.71 -3.10 15.78
N GLU A 147 -26.57 -3.77 15.70
CA GLU A 147 -25.47 -3.60 16.66
C GLU A 147 -24.78 -2.22 16.56
N TYR A 148 -24.71 -1.65 15.35
CA TYR A 148 -24.14 -0.33 15.10
C TYR A 148 -25.17 0.81 15.13
N LYS A 149 -26.43 0.52 15.47
CA LYS A 149 -27.44 1.56 15.66
C LYS A 149 -26.93 2.53 16.74
N LYS A 150 -26.85 3.81 16.39
CA LYS A 150 -26.46 4.86 17.33
C LYS A 150 -27.66 5.18 18.21
N GLY A 151 -27.45 5.19 19.51
CA GLY A 151 -28.49 5.42 20.51
C GLY A 151 -27.87 5.57 21.88
N GLU A 152 -28.70 5.84 22.87
CA GLU A 152 -28.28 5.96 24.25
C GLU A 152 -28.58 4.66 24.99
N TYR A 153 -27.52 3.94 25.35
CA TYR A 153 -27.60 2.64 25.99
C TYR A 153 -27.01 2.74 27.39
N LYS A 154 -27.85 2.68 28.43
CA LYS A 154 -27.45 2.81 29.83
C LYS A 154 -27.11 1.45 30.44
N CYS A 155 -26.05 1.35 31.23
CA CYS A 155 -25.79 0.20 32.08
C CYS A 155 -26.61 0.28 33.37
N GLU A 156 -27.32 -0.80 33.71
CA GLU A 156 -28.17 -0.85 34.92
C GLU A 156 -27.37 -0.96 36.23
N VAL A 157 -26.08 -1.33 36.17
CA VAL A 157 -25.25 -1.55 37.36
C VAL A 157 -24.43 -0.32 37.73
N CYS A 158 -23.84 0.36 36.75
CA CYS A 158 -22.94 1.50 36.98
C CYS A 158 -23.41 2.80 36.31
N ASP A 159 -24.62 2.80 35.75
CA ASP A 159 -25.26 3.95 35.08
C ASP A 159 -24.51 4.58 33.90
N LYS A 160 -23.38 4.00 33.47
CA LYS A 160 -22.60 4.48 32.32
C LYS A 160 -23.43 4.43 31.03
N MET A 161 -23.34 5.52 30.27
CA MET A 161 -24.03 5.70 28.99
C MET A 161 -23.10 5.34 27.82
N PHE A 162 -23.62 4.55 26.88
CA PHE A 162 -22.90 4.11 25.70
C PHE A 162 -23.64 4.53 24.43
N LYS A 163 -22.89 4.88 23.38
CA LYS A 163 -23.44 5.30 22.07
C LYS A 163 -23.92 4.13 21.20
N HIS A 164 -23.52 2.90 21.55
CA HIS A 164 -23.79 1.67 20.80
C HIS A 164 -24.09 0.50 21.73
N GLN A 165 -24.98 -0.39 21.27
CA GLN A 165 -25.39 -1.58 22.03
C GLN A 165 -24.23 -2.57 22.20
N SER A 166 -23.31 -2.66 21.23
CA SER A 166 -22.11 -3.50 21.31
C SER A 166 -21.16 -3.06 22.43
N SER A 167 -20.98 -1.75 22.61
CA SER A 167 -20.17 -1.18 23.69
C SER A 167 -20.74 -1.51 25.07
N LEU A 168 -22.05 -1.37 25.25
CA LEU A 168 -22.72 -1.77 26.49
C LEU A 168 -22.58 -3.27 26.77
N ARG A 169 -22.71 -4.11 25.73
CA ARG A 169 -22.57 -5.57 25.86
C ARG A 169 -21.16 -5.97 26.32
N VAL A 170 -20.12 -5.41 25.71
CA VAL A 170 -18.72 -5.66 26.11
C VAL A 170 -18.46 -5.17 27.52
N HIS A 171 -19.01 -4.01 27.89
CA HIS A 171 -18.94 -3.51 29.27
C HIS A 171 -19.58 -4.52 30.24
N LYS A 172 -20.84 -4.91 30.05
CA LYS A 172 -21.51 -5.92 30.91
C LYS A 172 -20.71 -7.22 31.02
N MET A 173 -20.11 -7.71 29.93
CA MET A 173 -19.29 -8.93 29.95
C MET A 173 -18.04 -8.79 30.83
N ARG A 174 -17.38 -7.63 30.80
CA ARG A 174 -16.17 -7.38 31.59
C ARG A 174 -16.47 -7.16 33.07
N GLU A 175 -17.57 -6.47 33.38
CA GLU A 175 -17.98 -6.24 34.78
C GLU A 175 -18.49 -7.52 35.45
N LEU A 176 -19.04 -8.48 34.71
CA LEU A 176 -19.48 -9.80 35.23
C LEU A 176 -18.33 -10.81 35.41
N SER A 177 -17.12 -10.45 35.00
CA SER A 177 -15.92 -11.32 35.08
C SER A 177 -14.97 -10.92 36.21
N ALA A 178 -15.41 -10.03 37.11
CA ALA A 178 -14.69 -9.53 38.29
C ALA A 178 -15.51 -9.84 39.55
#